data_AF-A0A936BZV1-F1
#
_entry.id   AF-A0A936BZV1-F1
#
_cell.length_a   1.000
_cell.length_b   1.000
_cell.length_c   1.000
_cell.angle_alpha   90.00
_cell.angle_beta   90.00
_cell.angle_gamma   90.00
#
_symmetry.space_group_name_H-M   'P 1'
#
loop_
_entity.id
_entity.type
_entity.pdbx_description
1 polymer ?
#
loop_
_entity_poly.entity_id
_entity_poly.type
_entity_poly.pdbx_seq_one_letter_code
_entity_poly.pdbx_strand_id
1 'polypeptide(L)'
;MMPESLSTAFWIGATLVAFLYTALLRLAVRVSAKEADNGWDNAIGYSVVTILLAFLAGWILESRNILLILLIVPTHVLIQTLAIRVIYEVRYLRALLIGACHALMASLVIGGLATVAGFIAALILKKRIIADPIYFIRLLLRLLGIELPFAD
;
A
#
# COMPACT_ATOMS: atom_id res chain seq x y z
N MET A 1 -8.94 21.70 0.55
CA MET A 1 -7.75 21.62 1.43
C MET A 1 -8.03 20.63 2.54
N MET A 2 -7.14 19.66 2.80
CA MET A 2 -7.30 18.78 3.97
C MET A 2 -7.00 19.56 5.25
N PRO A 3 -7.77 19.37 6.33
CA PRO A 3 -7.42 19.86 7.67
C PRO A 3 -5.99 19.42 8.05
N GLU A 4 -5.22 20.29 8.69
CA GLU A 4 -3.82 20.01 9.04
C GLU A 4 -3.65 18.69 9.80
N SER A 5 -4.55 18.41 10.76
CA SER A 5 -4.54 17.16 11.52
C SER A 5 -4.76 15.90 10.66
N LEU A 6 -5.57 16.00 9.60
CA LEU A 6 -5.77 14.90 8.65
C LEU A 6 -4.57 14.74 7.71
N SER A 7 -3.94 15.84 7.31
CA SER A 7 -2.69 15.79 6.54
C SER A 7 -1.56 15.16 7.36
N THR A 8 -1.39 15.55 8.62
CA THR A 8 -0.39 14.97 9.52
C THR A 8 -0.64 13.48 9.74
N ALA A 9 -1.88 13.07 10.03
CA ALA A 9 -2.22 11.66 10.21
C ALA A 9 -1.95 10.83 8.95
N PHE A 10 -2.25 11.38 7.76
CA PHE A 10 -1.94 10.75 6.49
C PHE A 10 -0.44 10.53 6.31
N TRP A 11 0.39 11.56 6.53
CA TRP A 11 1.84 11.44 6.36
C TRP A 11 2.49 10.51 7.37
N ILE A 12 2.01 10.49 8.62
CA ILE A 12 2.47 9.53 9.63
C ILE A 12 2.12 8.11 9.19
N GLY A 13 0.88 7.87 8.76
CA GLY A 13 0.43 6.56 8.29
C GLY A 13 1.24 6.09 7.06
N ALA A 14 1.43 6.97 6.08
CA ALA A 14 2.22 6.68 4.90
C ALA A 14 3.69 6.35 5.25
N THR A 15 4.29 7.12 6.17
CA THR A 15 5.66 6.87 6.65
C THR A 15 5.77 5.53 7.36
N LEU A 16 4.80 5.20 8.22
CA LEU A 16 4.76 3.93 8.93
C LEU A 16 4.62 2.75 7.97
N VAL A 17 3.72 2.85 6.99
CA VAL A 17 3.54 1.82 5.95
C VAL A 17 4.81 1.64 5.13
N ALA A 18 5.44 2.74 4.70
CA ALA A 18 6.70 2.68 3.97
C ALA A 18 7.80 2.00 4.80
N PHE A 19 7.95 2.40 6.07
CA PHE A 19 8.93 1.80 6.98
C PHE A 19 8.69 0.30 7.19
N LEU A 20 7.44 -0.11 7.46
CA LEU A 20 7.09 -1.52 7.62
C LEU A 20 7.35 -2.30 6.34
N TYR A 21 7.00 -1.74 5.18
CA TYR A 21 7.25 -2.36 3.89
C TYR A 21 8.75 -2.62 3.66
N THR A 22 9.60 -1.63 3.93
CA THR A 22 11.07 -1.74 3.86
C THR A 22 11.61 -2.77 4.86
N ALA A 23 11.15 -2.73 6.12
CA ALA A 23 11.58 -3.64 7.17
C ALA A 23 11.23 -5.11 6.86
N LEU A 24 10.03 -5.34 6.31
CA LEU A 24 9.58 -6.68 5.90
C LEU A 24 10.37 -7.21 4.71
N LEU A 25 10.81 -6.36 3.78
CA LEU A 25 11.70 -6.79 2.70
C LEU A 25 13.03 -7.27 3.27
N ARG A 26 13.61 -6.50 4.19
CA ARG A 26 14.86 -6.88 4.84
C ARG A 26 14.71 -8.21 5.58
N LEU A 27 13.58 -8.41 6.26
CA LEU A 27 13.25 -9.71 6.86
C LEU A 27 13.16 -10.82 5.80
N ALA A 28 12.51 -10.57 4.65
CA ALA A 28 12.38 -11.53 3.55
C ALA A 28 13.74 -11.95 2.98
N VAL A 29 14.62 -10.96 2.78
CA VAL A 29 16.01 -11.16 2.33
C VAL A 29 16.78 -11.95 3.39
N ARG A 30 16.69 -11.59 4.67
CA ARG A 30 17.39 -12.29 5.75
C ARG A 30 16.97 -13.75 5.89
N VAL A 31 15.70 -14.06 5.66
CA VAL A 31 15.16 -15.43 5.70
C VAL A 31 15.54 -16.22 4.43
N SER A 32 15.45 -15.59 3.26
CA SER A 32 15.55 -16.30 1.97
C SER A 32 16.93 -16.23 1.32
N ALA A 33 17.80 -15.32 1.76
CA ALA A 33 19.10 -15.00 1.17
C ALA A 33 19.98 -14.22 2.17
N LYS A 34 20.25 -14.80 3.34
CA LYS A 34 20.99 -14.14 4.44
C LYS A 34 22.31 -13.49 4.01
N GLU A 35 23.04 -14.14 3.10
CA GLU A 35 24.33 -13.65 2.59
C GLU A 35 24.20 -12.39 1.71
N ALA A 36 22.99 -12.09 1.24
CA ALA A 36 22.67 -10.89 0.46
C ALA A 36 22.03 -9.77 1.30
N ASP A 37 21.91 -9.90 2.64
CA ASP A 37 21.43 -8.81 3.49
C ASP A 37 22.51 -7.73 3.63
N ASN A 38 22.48 -6.76 2.71
CA ASN A 38 23.49 -5.72 2.59
C ASN A 38 23.09 -4.41 3.32
N GLY A 39 22.08 -4.45 4.20
CA GLY A 39 21.65 -3.31 5.00
C GLY A 39 20.42 -2.55 4.46
N TRP A 40 20.19 -1.37 5.02
CA TRP A 40 18.94 -0.61 4.81
C TRP A 40 18.89 0.14 3.48
N ASP A 41 20.03 0.56 2.93
CA ASP A 41 20.08 1.36 1.70
C ASP A 41 19.45 0.61 0.52
N ASN A 42 19.76 -0.68 0.41
CA ASN A 42 19.17 -1.58 -0.58
C ASN A 42 17.66 -1.74 -0.39
N ALA A 43 17.21 -1.86 0.86
CA ALA A 43 15.79 -1.99 1.15
C ALA A 43 15.01 -0.70 0.85
N ILE A 44 15.61 0.45 1.12
CA ILE A 44 15.06 1.77 0.77
C ILE A 44 15.02 1.93 -0.74
N GLY A 45 16.10 1.59 -1.45
CA GLY A 45 16.17 1.63 -2.91
C GLY A 45 15.04 0.81 -3.57
N TYR A 46 14.78 -0.40 -3.06
CA TYR A 46 13.66 -1.22 -3.52
C TYR A 46 12.29 -0.58 -3.22
N SER A 47 12.14 0.05 -2.05
CA SER A 47 10.91 0.72 -1.66
C SER A 47 10.60 1.90 -2.57
N VAL A 48 11.62 2.66 -2.99
CA VAL A 48 11.49 3.75 -3.98
C VAL A 48 11.02 3.19 -5.33
N VAL A 49 11.63 2.10 -5.83
CA VAL A 49 11.19 1.44 -7.07
C VAL A 49 9.72 1.02 -6.97
N THR A 50 9.33 0.45 -5.83
CA THR A 50 7.94 0.02 -5.58
C THR A 50 6.96 1.20 -5.61
N ILE A 51 7.31 2.33 -4.98
CA ILE A 51 6.46 3.53 -4.96
C ILE A 51 6.27 4.08 -6.37
N LEU A 52 7.35 4.16 -7.15
CA LEU A 52 7.29 4.62 -8.55
C LEU A 52 6.40 3.70 -9.40
N LEU A 53 6.50 2.40 -9.21
CA LEU A 53 5.66 1.42 -9.89
C LEU A 53 4.19 1.51 -9.45
N ALA A 54 3.92 1.74 -8.16
CA ALA A 54 2.57 1.91 -7.64
C ALA A 54 1.92 3.19 -8.20
N PHE A 55 2.68 4.27 -8.32
CA PHE A 55 2.23 5.51 -8.96
C PHE A 55 1.88 5.29 -10.44
N LEU A 56 2.77 4.63 -11.19
CA LEU A 56 2.52 4.28 -12.58
C LEU A 56 1.28 3.39 -12.72
N ALA A 57 1.08 2.48 -11.77
CA ALA A 57 -0.10 1.63 -11.74
C ALA A 57 -1.40 2.37 -11.48
N GLY A 58 -1.40 3.34 -10.57
CA GLY A 58 -2.55 4.23 -10.37
C GLY A 58 -2.93 4.95 -11.66
N TRP A 59 -1.94 5.56 -12.34
CA TRP A 59 -2.17 6.27 -13.59
C TRP A 59 -2.71 5.36 -14.71
N ILE A 60 -2.19 4.14 -14.83
CA ILE A 60 -2.69 3.16 -15.82
C ILE A 60 -4.12 2.72 -15.49
N LEU A 61 -4.44 2.48 -14.22
CA LEU A 61 -5.79 2.09 -13.79
C LEU A 61 -6.82 3.20 -14.09
N GLU A 62 -6.42 4.47 -13.97
CA GLU A 62 -7.26 5.62 -14.33
C GLU A 62 -7.59 5.67 -15.83
N SER A 63 -6.71 5.17 -16.70
CA SER A 63 -6.93 5.18 -18.16
C SER A 63 -8.14 4.36 -18.63
N ARG A 64 -8.65 3.45 -17.78
CA ARG A 64 -9.72 2.47 -18.10
C ARG A 64 -9.43 1.58 -19.33
N ASN A 65 -8.18 1.55 -19.81
CA ASN A 65 -7.78 0.73 -20.93
C ASN A 65 -7.51 -0.70 -20.46
N ILE A 66 -8.39 -1.63 -20.84
CA ILE A 66 -8.34 -3.02 -20.37
C ILE A 66 -7.03 -3.73 -20.74
N LEU A 67 -6.43 -3.42 -21.89
CA LEU A 67 -5.17 -4.04 -22.30
C LEU A 67 -4.00 -3.57 -21.43
N LEU A 68 -3.96 -2.28 -21.10
CA LEU A 68 -2.94 -1.73 -20.21
C LEU A 68 -3.10 -2.26 -18.77
N ILE A 69 -4.34 -2.41 -18.30
CA ILE A 69 -4.64 -2.99 -16.99
C ILE A 69 -4.22 -4.47 -16.94
N LEU A 70 -4.46 -5.25 -17.99
CA LEU A 70 -4.04 -6.66 -18.03
C LEU A 70 -2.51 -6.81 -18.06
N LEU A 71 -1.81 -5.90 -18.73
CA LEU A 71 -0.35 -5.92 -18.82
C LEU A 71 0.36 -5.46 -17.55
N ILE A 72 -0.33 -4.78 -16.63
CA ILE A 72 0.36 -4.15 -15.52
C ILE A 72 0.84 -5.15 -14.49
N VAL A 73 0.02 -6.14 -14.14
CA VAL A 73 0.36 -7.15 -13.12
C VAL A 73 1.63 -7.93 -13.48
N PRO A 74 1.77 -8.54 -14.68
CA PRO A 74 2.99 -9.26 -15.02
C PRO A 74 4.20 -8.32 -15.14
N THR A 75 4.02 -7.11 -15.67
CA THR A 75 5.07 -6.09 -15.73
C THR A 75 5.57 -5.72 -14.33
N HIS A 76 4.65 -5.56 -13.38
CA HIS A 76 4.97 -5.22 -12.00
C HIS A 76 5.80 -6.32 -11.34
N VAL A 77 5.39 -7.58 -11.48
CA VAL A 77 6.14 -8.73 -10.95
C VAL A 77 7.54 -8.81 -11.57
N LEU A 78 7.65 -8.58 -12.88
CA LEU A 78 8.92 -8.64 -13.59
C LEU A 78 9.88 -7.54 -13.13
N ILE A 79 9.42 -6.28 -13.07
CA ILE A 79 10.26 -5.16 -12.63
C ILE A 79 10.66 -5.33 -11.16
N GLN A 80 9.74 -5.76 -10.29
CA GLN A 80 10.04 -6.01 -8.88
C GLN A 80 11.11 -7.11 -8.71
N THR A 81 11.00 -8.19 -9.47
CA THR A 81 11.98 -9.29 -9.45
C THR A 81 13.34 -8.83 -9.96
N LEU A 82 13.38 -8.04 -11.04
CA LEU A 82 14.60 -7.45 -11.58
C LEU A 82 15.25 -6.49 -10.59
N ALA A 83 14.45 -5.64 -9.93
CA ALA A 83 14.93 -4.71 -8.92
C ALA A 83 15.59 -5.45 -7.75
N ILE A 84 14.95 -6.49 -7.20
CA ILE A 84 15.55 -7.31 -6.13
C ILE A 84 16.83 -7.97 -6.63
N ARG A 85 16.83 -8.55 -7.83
CA ARG A 85 18.01 -9.19 -8.41
C ARG A 85 19.18 -8.22 -8.52
N VAL A 86 18.94 -7.02 -9.02
CA VAL A 86 20.00 -6.01 -9.26
C VAL A 86 20.49 -5.44 -7.93
N ILE A 87 19.58 -5.08 -7.02
CA ILE A 87 19.92 -4.45 -5.74
C ILE A 87 20.65 -5.41 -4.81
N TYR A 88 20.20 -6.67 -4.74
CA TYR A 88 20.74 -7.67 -3.82
C TYR A 88 21.70 -8.66 -4.49
N GLU A 89 22.00 -8.46 -5.77
CA GLU A 89 22.95 -9.28 -6.56
C GLU A 89 22.68 -10.79 -6.52
N VAL A 90 21.40 -11.17 -6.42
CA VAL A 90 20.97 -12.57 -6.32
C VAL A 90 20.56 -13.19 -7.66
N ARG A 91 20.52 -14.52 -7.74
CA ARG A 91 19.96 -15.24 -8.91
C ARG A 91 18.46 -14.96 -9.06
N TYR A 92 17.95 -14.99 -10.30
CA TYR A 92 16.53 -14.72 -10.62
C TYR A 92 15.53 -15.51 -9.76
N LEU A 93 15.70 -16.82 -9.65
CA LEU A 93 14.77 -17.66 -8.87
C LEU A 93 14.76 -17.26 -7.37
N ARG A 94 15.91 -16.85 -6.85
CA ARG A 94 16.03 -16.38 -5.46
C ARG A 94 15.42 -14.99 -5.30
N ALA A 95 15.59 -14.09 -6.27
CA ALA A 95 14.92 -12.79 -6.29
C ALA A 95 13.38 -12.95 -6.29
N LEU A 96 12.87 -13.89 -7.10
CA LEU A 96 11.44 -14.19 -7.15
C LEU A 96 10.93 -14.73 -5.81
N LEU A 97 11.69 -15.63 -5.16
CA LEU A 97 11.35 -16.15 -3.84
C LEU A 97 11.32 -15.05 -2.77
N ILE A 98 12.32 -14.16 -2.77
CA ILE A 98 12.36 -12.99 -1.86
C ILE A 98 11.13 -12.11 -2.12
N GLY A 99 10.84 -11.79 -3.38
CA GLY A 99 9.69 -10.97 -3.75
C GLY A 99 8.35 -11.60 -3.33
N ALA A 100 8.18 -12.91 -3.53
CA ALA A 100 6.99 -13.63 -3.10
C ALA A 100 6.85 -13.67 -1.56
N CYS A 101 7.94 -13.95 -0.86
CA CYS A 101 7.98 -13.95 0.61
C CYS A 101 7.64 -12.55 1.16
N HIS A 102 8.25 -11.51 0.59
CA HIS A 102 7.99 -10.13 0.96
C HIS A 102 6.54 -9.73 0.68
N ALA A 103 6.01 -10.04 -0.50
CA ALA A 103 4.62 -9.75 -0.86
C ALA A 103 3.63 -10.42 0.10
N LEU A 104 3.87 -11.69 0.48
CA LEU A 104 3.05 -12.40 1.45
C LEU A 104 3.08 -11.72 2.83
N MET A 105 4.28 -11.43 3.34
CA MET A 105 4.43 -10.77 4.64
C MET A 105 3.83 -9.37 4.65
N ALA A 106 4.10 -8.57 3.61
CA ALA A 106 3.55 -7.23 3.46
C ALA A 106 2.02 -7.25 3.39
N SER A 107 1.43 -8.18 2.63
CA SER A 107 -0.02 -8.33 2.53
C SER A 107 -0.65 -8.70 3.88
N LEU A 108 -0.03 -9.62 4.63
CA LEU A 108 -0.52 -10.01 5.95
C LEU A 108 -0.43 -8.88 6.97
N VAL A 109 0.73 -8.21 7.06
CA VAL A 109 0.96 -7.16 8.06
C VAL A 109 0.21 -5.89 7.72
N ILE A 110 0.40 -5.35 6.52
CA ILE A 110 -0.22 -4.08 6.11
C ILE A 110 -1.72 -4.28 5.90
N GLY A 111 -2.14 -5.39 5.27
CA GLY A 111 -3.56 -5.71 5.12
C GLY A 111 -4.25 -5.98 6.46
N GLY A 112 -3.58 -6.64 7.40
CA GLY A 112 -4.06 -6.83 8.76
C GLY A 112 -4.26 -5.51 9.50
N LEU A 113 -3.26 -4.62 9.46
CA LEU A 113 -3.35 -3.28 10.05
C LEU A 113 -4.46 -2.44 9.42
N ALA A 114 -4.59 -2.48 8.09
CA ALA A 114 -5.65 -1.78 7.36
C ALA A 114 -7.04 -2.32 7.76
N THR A 115 -7.17 -3.64 7.93
CA THR A 115 -8.42 -4.27 8.38
C THR A 115 -8.80 -3.83 9.79
N VAL A 116 -7.84 -3.82 10.72
CA VAL A 116 -8.06 -3.35 12.10
C VAL A 116 -8.44 -1.86 12.12
N ALA A 117 -7.72 -1.02 11.38
CA ALA A 117 -8.03 0.40 11.25
C ALA A 117 -9.44 0.62 10.67
N GLY A 118 -9.81 -0.14 9.63
CA GLY A 118 -11.15 -0.14 9.04
C GLY A 118 -12.23 -0.56 10.03
N PHE A 119 -11.97 -1.59 10.85
CA PHE A 119 -12.90 -2.04 11.88
C PHE A 119 -13.09 -0.98 12.98
N ILE A 120 -12.02 -0.33 13.44
CA ILE A 120 -12.09 0.76 14.41
C ILE A 120 -12.89 1.94 13.83
N ALA A 121 -12.60 2.32 12.58
CA ALA A 121 -13.34 3.36 11.88
C ALA A 121 -14.83 3.02 11.77
N ALA A 122 -15.17 1.77 11.43
CA ALA A 122 -16.55 1.27 11.36
C ALA A 122 -17.25 1.33 12.72
N LEU A 123 -16.57 1.00 13.82
CA LEU A 123 -17.14 1.10 15.18
C LEU A 123 -17.42 2.56 15.58
N ILE A 124 -16.51 3.48 15.26
CA ILE A 124 -16.70 4.92 15.51
C ILE A 124 -17.87 5.44 14.68
N LEU A 125 -17.92 5.08 13.41
CA LEU A 125 -19.03 5.42 12.49
C LEU A 125 -20.35 4.87 13.00
N LYS A 126 -20.40 3.60 13.44
CA LYS A 126 -21.60 2.99 14.02
C LYS A 126 -22.12 3.79 15.22
N LYS A 127 -21.24 4.23 16.14
CA LYS A 127 -21.65 5.08 17.27
C LYS A 127 -22.27 6.40 16.80
N ARG A 128 -21.71 7.02 15.76
CA ARG A 128 -22.25 8.25 15.17
C ARG A 128 -23.58 8.03 14.46
N ILE A 129 -23.74 6.91 13.74
CA ILE A 129 -24.97 6.56 13.03
C ILE A 129 -26.11 6.25 14.02
N ILE A 130 -25.82 5.62 15.17
CA ILE A 130 -26.82 5.41 16.22
C ILE A 130 -27.26 6.76 16.83
N ALA A 131 -26.34 7.71 16.98
CA ALA A 131 -26.63 9.03 17.53
C ALA A 131 -27.37 9.95 16.53
N ASP A 132 -27.06 9.85 15.23
CA ASP A 132 -27.74 10.55 14.13
C ASP A 132 -27.85 9.61 12.91
N PRO A 133 -29.01 8.98 12.67
CA PRO A 133 -29.21 8.10 11.51
C PRO A 133 -29.07 8.84 10.16
N ILE A 134 -29.32 10.15 10.12
CA ILE A 134 -29.20 10.97 8.90
C ILE A 134 -27.72 11.14 8.50
N TYR A 135 -26.81 11.02 9.45
CA TYR A 135 -25.36 10.99 9.19
C TYR A 135 -24.97 9.89 8.19
N PHE A 136 -25.60 8.71 8.27
CA PHE A 136 -25.32 7.60 7.35
C PHE A 136 -25.71 7.94 5.91
N ILE A 137 -26.88 8.55 5.73
CA ILE A 137 -27.37 8.96 4.41
C ILE A 137 -26.45 10.05 3.83
N ARG A 138 -26.06 11.04 4.65
CA ARG A 138 -25.10 12.08 4.25
C ARG A 138 -23.73 11.50 3.87
N LEU A 139 -23.25 10.50 4.61
CA LEU A 139 -22.00 9.82 4.32
C LEU A 139 -22.05 9.04 3.00
N LEU A 140 -23.13 8.29 2.75
CA LEU A 140 -23.33 7.57 1.49
C LEU A 140 -23.39 8.52 0.29
N LEU A 141 -24.13 9.62 0.42
CA LEU A 141 -24.23 10.63 -0.63
C LEU A 141 -22.88 11.31 -0.92
N ARG A 142 -22.10 11.62 0.13
CA ARG A 142 -20.72 12.12 -0.04
C ARG A 142 -19.79 11.11 -0.69
N LEU A 143 -19.89 9.82 -0.35
CA LEU A 143 -19.09 8.77 -1.00
C LEU A 143 -19.43 8.59 -2.49
N LEU A 144 -20.65 8.96 -2.89
CA LEU A 144 -21.09 8.99 -4.30
C LEU A 144 -20.79 10.34 -4.99
N GLY A 145 -20.17 11.30 -4.30
CA GLY A 145 -19.83 12.62 -4.84
C GLY A 145 -21.01 13.60 -4.90
N ILE A 146 -22.10 13.36 -4.17
CA ILE A 146 -23.29 14.21 -4.13
C ILE A 146 -23.21 15.11 -2.89
N GLU A 147 -23.00 16.41 -3.10
CA GLU A 147 -23.01 17.42 -2.03
C GLU A 147 -24.44 17.93 -1.79
N LEU A 148 -24.93 17.82 -0.55
CA LEU A 148 -26.24 18.34 -0.16
C LEU A 148 -26.12 19.80 0.31
N PRO A 149 -26.96 20.73 -0.18
CA PRO A 149 -26.83 22.18 0.04
C PRO A 149 -27.18 22.68 1.46
N PHE A 150 -27.55 21.82 2.42
CA PHE A 150 -28.05 22.22 3.74
C PHE A 150 -27.41 21.43 4.90
N ALA A 151 -26.10 21.24 4.88
CA ALA A 151 -25.41 20.43 5.89
C ALA A 151 -24.38 21.24 6.68
N ASP A 152 -24.86 22.04 7.63
CA ASP A 152 -24.13 22.31 8.88
C ASP A 152 -24.34 21.13 9.85
#